data_AF-A0A536VHE9-F1
#
_entry.id   AF-A0A536VHE9-F1
#
_cell.length_a   1.000
_cell.length_b   1.000
_cell.length_c   1.000
_cell.angle_alpha   90.00
_cell.angle_beta   90.00
_cell.angle_gamma   90.00
#
_symmetry.space_group_name_H-M   'P 1'
#
loop_
_entity.id
_entity.type
_entity.pdbx_description
1 polymer ?
#
loop_
_entity_poly.entity_id
_entity_poly.type
_entity_poly.pdbx_seq_one_letter_code
_entity_poly.pdbx_strand_id
1 'polypeptide(L)' 'AVCGEMAGDAAMTRLLLGFGLREFSMHPAQLLAIKQQVLRTRVREVEEPAARVYRAHDPVKARALLAKLNA' A
#
# COMPACT_ATOMS: atom_id res chain seq x y z
N ALA A 1 -1.03 -1.60 -13.61
CA ALA A 1 0.25 -1.10 -13.09
C ALA A 1 0.09 0.33 -12.55
N VAL A 2 0.86 0.73 -11.53
CA VAL A 2 0.99 2.13 -11.06
C VAL A 2 2.46 2.54 -11.20
N CYS A 3 2.70 3.77 -11.64
CA CYS A 3 4.02 4.37 -11.76
C CYS A 3 4.12 5.68 -10.97
N GLY A 4 5.34 6.13 -10.72
CA GLY A 4 5.62 7.38 -10.00
C GLY A 4 5.75 7.19 -8.49
N GLU A 5 5.76 8.30 -7.78
CA GLU A 5 6.07 8.37 -6.33
C GLU A 5 5.23 7.40 -5.49
N MET A 6 3.94 7.24 -5.79
CA MET A 6 3.06 6.33 -5.05
C MET A 6 3.45 4.85 -5.15
N ALA A 7 3.97 4.41 -6.29
CA ALA A 7 4.46 3.03 -6.45
C ALA A 7 5.82 2.82 -5.78
N GLY A 8 6.56 3.89 -5.55
CA GLY A 8 7.83 3.92 -4.82
C GLY A 8 7.70 4.19 -3.32
N ASP A 9 6.49 4.43 -2.81
CA ASP A 9 6.24 4.67 -1.39
C ASP A 9 5.91 3.35 -0.65
N ALA A 10 6.80 2.98 0.26
CA ALA A 10 6.66 1.78 1.08
C ALA A 10 5.41 1.83 1.97
N ALA A 11 4.97 3.00 2.44
CA ALA A 11 3.77 3.15 3.25
C ALA A 11 2.48 2.90 2.45
N MET A 12 2.53 3.06 1.12
CA MET A 12 1.39 2.82 0.24
C MET A 12 1.35 1.38 -0.31
N THR A 13 2.46 0.64 -0.22
CA THR A 13 2.58 -0.69 -0.86
C THR A 13 1.51 -1.67 -0.39
N ARG A 14 1.29 -1.79 0.93
CA ARG A 14 0.26 -2.68 1.49
C ARG A 14 -1.16 -2.31 1.05
N LEU A 15 -1.45 -1.00 1.00
CA LEU A 15 -2.73 -0.48 0.53
C LEU A 15 -2.96 -0.85 -0.95
N LEU A 16 -1.97 -0.59 -1.79
CA LEU A 16 -2.02 -0.89 -3.22
C LEU A 16 -2.15 -2.40 -3.50
N LEU A 17 -1.45 -3.25 -2.74
CA LEU A 17 -1.60 -4.70 -2.82
C LEU A 17 -3.03 -5.14 -2.45
N GLY A 18 -3.60 -4.55 -1.39
CA GLY A 18 -4.97 -4.78 -0.94
C GLY A 18 -6.03 -4.32 -1.94
N PHE A 19 -5.72 -3.32 -2.78
CA PHE A 19 -6.56 -2.92 -3.92
C PHE A 19 -6.40 -3.80 -5.15
N GLY A 20 -5.52 -4.80 -5.12
CA GLY A 20 -5.34 -5.71 -6.23
C GLY A 20 -4.18 -5.32 -7.17
N LEU A 21 -3.36 -4.33 -6.85
CA LEU A 21 -2.19 -4.00 -7.67
C LEU A 21 -1.20 -5.17 -7.68
N ARG A 22 -0.69 -5.52 -8.87
CA ARG A 22 0.28 -6.61 -9.07
C ARG A 22 1.57 -6.15 -9.74
N GLU A 23 1.55 -4.97 -10.35
CA GLU A 23 2.69 -4.40 -11.08
C GLU A 23 3.01 -3.01 -10.55
N PHE A 24 4.24 -2.86 -10.05
CA PHE A 24 4.79 -1.62 -9.52
C PHE A 24 5.95 -1.17 -10.40
N SER A 25 6.00 0.12 -10.71
CA SER A 25 7.12 0.75 -11.44
C SER A 25 7.62 1.97 -10.66
N MET A 26 8.92 2.03 -10.38
CA MET A 26 9.52 3.01 -9.45
C MET A 26 10.99 3.29 -9.79
N HIS A 27 11.60 4.27 -9.10
CA HIS A 27 13.04 4.51 -9.20
C HIS A 27 13.82 3.33 -8.57
N PRO A 28 14.96 2.87 -9.15
CA PRO A 28 15.70 1.70 -8.64
C PRO A 28 16.07 1.78 -7.15
N ALA A 29 16.31 2.99 -6.62
CA ALA A 29 16.59 3.24 -5.21
C ALA A 29 15.46 2.79 -4.25
N GLN A 30 14.21 2.73 -4.73
CA GLN A 30 13.04 2.33 -3.93
C GLN A 30 12.77 0.81 -4.01
N LEU A 31 13.35 0.12 -4.99
CA LEU A 31 13.00 -1.27 -5.33
C LEU A 31 13.15 -2.24 -4.15
N LEU A 32 14.21 -2.10 -3.35
CA LEU A 32 14.44 -2.99 -2.20
C LEU A 32 13.41 -2.78 -1.09
N ALA A 33 13.04 -1.52 -0.80
CA ALA A 33 12.04 -1.20 0.22
C ALA A 33 10.66 -1.74 -0.16
N ILE A 34 10.26 -1.56 -1.43
CA ILE A 34 8.99 -2.08 -1.94
C ILE A 34 9.00 -3.61 -1.99
N LYS A 35 10.08 -4.23 -2.45
CA LYS A 35 10.23 -5.69 -2.46
C LYS A 35 10.10 -6.28 -1.06
N GLN A 36 10.70 -5.66 -0.05
CA GLN A 36 10.58 -6.11 1.34
C GLN A 36 9.13 -6.04 1.84
N GLN A 37 8.40 -4.98 1.51
CA GLN A 37 6.97 -4.85 1.87
C GLN A 37 6.11 -5.91 1.16
N VAL A 38 6.32 -6.13 -0.14
CA VAL A 38 5.60 -7.17 -0.91
C VAL A 38 5.84 -8.55 -0.31
N LEU A 39 7.09 -8.93 -0.05
CA LEU A 39 7.44 -10.26 0.49
C LEU A 39 6.92 -10.49 1.91
N ARG A 40 6.68 -9.43 2.68
CA ARG A 40 6.16 -9.50 4.06
C ARG A 40 4.64 -9.30 4.17
N THR A 41 3.96 -9.13 3.04
CA THR A 41 2.53 -8.84 3.03
C THR A 41 1.75 -10.03 2.53
N ARG A 42 0.79 -10.49 3.33
CA ARG A 42 -0.21 -11.46 2.89
C ARG A 42 -1.40 -10.71 2.34
N VAL A 43 -1.63 -10.82 1.03
CA VAL A 43 -2.64 -10.01 0.32
C VAL A 43 -4.04 -10.16 0.94
N ARG A 44 -4.46 -11.39 1.26
CA ARG A 44 -5.76 -11.66 1.89
C ARG A 44 -5.96 -10.93 3.23
N GLU A 45 -4.89 -10.67 3.97
CA GLU A 45 -4.95 -9.99 5.28
C GLU A 45 -5.08 -8.48 5.14
N VAL A 46 -4.70 -7.90 3.98
CA VAL A 46 -4.73 -6.45 3.74
C VAL A 46 -5.88 -5.99 2.85
N GLU A 47 -6.65 -6.89 2.24
CA GLU A 47 -7.82 -6.57 1.40
C GLU A 47 -8.93 -5.82 2.18
N GLU A 48 -9.35 -6.35 3.34
CA GLU A 48 -10.39 -5.70 4.15
C GLU A 48 -9.92 -4.36 4.73
N PRO A 49 -8.74 -4.26 5.36
CA PRO A 49 -8.24 -2.98 5.85
C PRO A 49 -8.06 -1.94 4.73
N ALA A 50 -7.61 -2.34 3.55
CA ALA A 50 -7.52 -1.45 2.39
C ALA A 50 -8.90 -0.94 1.97
N ALA A 51 -9.92 -1.81 1.91
CA ALA A 51 -11.29 -1.40 1.63
C ALA A 51 -11.83 -0.40 2.67
N ARG A 52 -11.45 -0.54 3.94
CA ARG A 52 -11.81 0.43 4.99
C ARG A 52 -11.15 1.80 4.78
N VAL A 53 -9.89 1.84 4.35
CA VAL A 53 -9.21 3.09 3.97
C VAL A 53 -9.95 3.75 2.81
N TYR A 54 -10.32 2.99 1.78
CA TYR A 54 -11.05 3.50 0.61
C TYR A 54 -12.42 4.09 0.95
N ARG A 55 -13.17 3.45 1.87
CA ARG A 55 -14.49 3.93 2.32
C ARG A 55 -14.42 5.13 3.27
N ALA A 56 -13.24 5.56 3.72
CA ALA A 56 -13.12 6.68 4.63
C ALA A 56 -13.25 8.01 3.86
N HIS A 57 -14.37 8.71 4.04
CA HIS A 57 -14.60 10.03 3.43
C HIS A 57 -13.85 11.18 4.13
N ASP A 58 -13.37 10.95 5.35
CA ASP A 58 -12.54 11.90 6.09
C ASP A 58 -11.04 11.56 5.90
N PRO A 59 -10.23 12.49 5.38
CA PRO A 59 -8.80 12.27 5.17
C PRO A 59 -8.01 11.99 6.45
N VAL A 60 -8.42 12.54 7.61
CA VAL A 60 -7.79 12.25 8.91
C VAL A 60 -8.02 10.80 9.28
N LYS A 61 -9.26 10.33 9.12
CA LYS A 61 -9.62 8.93 9.36
C LYS A 61 -8.92 7.98 8.39
N ALA A 62 -8.84 8.34 7.10
CA ALA A 62 -8.14 7.55 6.09
C ALA A 62 -6.65 7.37 6.45
N ARG A 63 -5.97 8.45 6.87
CA ARG A 63 -4.58 8.40 7.32
C ARG A 63 -4.38 7.53 8.57
N ALA A 64 -5.29 7.61 9.54
CA ALA A 64 -5.23 6.77 10.73
C ALA A 64 -5.41 5.27 10.40
N LEU A 65 -6.32 4.94 9.48
CA LEU A 65 -6.52 3.58 9.00
C LEU A 65 -5.32 3.06 8.21
N LEU A 66 -4.70 3.92 7.38
CA LEU A 66 -3.47 3.58 6.66
C LEU A 66 -2.30 3.32 7.64
N ALA A 67 -2.15 4.14 8.68
CA ALA A 67 -1.16 3.89 9.72
C ALA A 67 -1.41 2.55 10.43
N LYS A 68 -2.67 2.21 10.72
CA LYS A 68 -3.04 0.91 11.31
C LYS A 68 -2.76 -0.27 10.37
N LEU A 69 -2.92 -0.09 9.06
CA LEU A 69 -2.56 -1.11 8.05
C LEU A 69 -1.04 -1.37 8.02
N ASN A 70 -0.23 -0.39 8.40
CA ASN A 70 1.23 -0.46 8.38
C ASN A 70 1.86 -0.85 9.73
N ALA A 71 1.09 -0.90 10.82
CA ALA A 71 1.52 -1.42 12.11
C ALA A 71 1.87 -2.92 12.02
#